data_AF-K1Y6J1-F1
#
_entry.id   AF-K1Y6J1-F1
#
_cell.length_a   1.000
_cell.length_b   1.000
_cell.length_c   1.000
_cell.angle_alpha   90.00
_cell.angle_beta   90.00
_cell.angle_gamma   90.00
#
_symmetry.space_group_name_H-M   'P 1'
#
loop_
_entity.id
_entity.type
_entity.pdbx_description
1 polymer ?
#
loop_
_entity_poly.entity_id
_entity_poly.type
_entity_poly.pdbx_seq_one_letter_code
_entity_poly.pdbx_strand_id
1 'polypeptide(L)'
;MQSFITALLASLLPVVQASQTVFSVHDDLLAFPQYEVVFSEIFISDVEASLLVEQASSAIHKSTSPQSSTTNSVDLEKKSDSNGDSSRAEHSFDPEHETYEFIYSHGEKHLCTIPIVDTPAKNDTSEARAAEQKELTRATDRGWELLQDLEGKCLYFVSGWWSYAFCYDDEITQFHQLPPQPGKPLLPPQPDPTTSQFVLGKAKRKDRANGKDNSIEKSSNEHPKTELQIRGDTRYLVQKMEGGTTCDLTGKPRRVEVQYHCNPHVTDRIGYIKEVTTCSYVMVVYTPRLCSDVAFQPPKETKANSIVCRTVVPEEDIADLSEIKLLDTSPTVDTELPINVGGIILGAEKWINKEGQRMPVPANFGEDGQKKAVTETIARAESKAEGGKVEIASDAELQKLDLDPKMIEKLKKEVQKMAKEKGWQIQVVDAPGQVREILGIVDGDDDEEEADDEEEGSEELFFKDEL
;
A
#
# COMPACT_ATOMS: atom_id res chain seq x y z
N MET A 1 10.76 17.88 -62.44
CA MET A 1 10.30 19.27 -62.21
C MET A 1 8.80 19.27 -62.46
N GLN A 2 7.88 19.56 -61.55
CA GLN A 2 7.87 20.05 -60.17
C GLN A 2 6.57 19.50 -59.55
N SER A 3 6.68 18.86 -58.37
CA SER A 3 6.11 19.32 -57.09
C SER A 3 4.62 19.02 -56.94
N PHE A 4 4.24 17.98 -56.18
CA PHE A 4 4.22 17.85 -54.71
C PHE A 4 3.18 18.76 -54.04
N ILE A 5 2.51 18.16 -53.05
CA ILE A 5 1.62 18.72 -52.01
C ILE A 5 0.12 18.60 -52.33
N THR A 6 -0.51 17.57 -51.78
CA THR A 6 -1.79 17.66 -51.06
C THR A 6 -1.96 16.41 -50.20
N ALA A 7 -1.21 16.36 -49.10
CA ALA A 7 -1.44 15.46 -47.98
C ALA A 7 -1.27 16.29 -46.71
N LEU A 8 -2.36 16.88 -46.22
CA LEU A 8 -2.44 17.53 -44.89
C LEU A 8 -3.87 18.01 -44.65
N LEU A 9 -4.76 17.07 -44.30
CA LEU A 9 -6.08 17.35 -43.72
C LEU A 9 -6.49 16.12 -42.88
N ALA A 10 -5.64 15.77 -41.91
CA ALA A 10 -5.91 14.73 -40.93
C ALA A 10 -5.13 15.00 -39.63
N SER A 11 -5.35 16.15 -39.00
CA SER A 11 -4.79 16.43 -37.67
C SER A 11 -5.50 17.59 -36.98
N LEU A 12 -6.79 17.46 -36.72
CA LEU A 12 -7.48 18.25 -35.69
C LEU A 12 -8.52 17.33 -35.04
N LEU A 13 -8.04 16.30 -34.33
CA LEU A 13 -8.82 15.71 -33.25
C LEU A 13 -8.52 16.55 -32.01
N PRO A 14 -9.52 17.15 -31.35
CA PRO A 14 -9.30 17.74 -30.05
C PRO A 14 -8.84 16.61 -29.13
N VAL A 15 -7.66 16.78 -28.53
CA VAL A 15 -7.24 15.95 -27.41
C VAL A 15 -8.21 16.30 -26.27
N VAL A 16 -9.28 15.52 -26.17
CA VAL A 16 -10.10 15.52 -24.96
C VAL A 16 -9.20 14.92 -23.89
N GLN A 17 -8.59 15.77 -23.07
CA GLN A 17 -8.14 15.36 -21.75
C GLN A 17 -9.40 14.96 -20.99
N ALA A 18 -9.78 13.70 -21.10
CA ALA A 18 -10.71 13.10 -20.17
C ALA A 18 -10.02 13.15 -18.80
N SER A 19 -10.48 14.05 -17.91
CA SER A 19 -10.04 13.96 -16.52
C SER A 19 -10.51 12.60 -16.02
N GLN A 20 -9.57 11.78 -15.55
CA GLN A 20 -9.84 10.41 -15.11
C GLN A 20 -10.51 10.37 -13.73
N THR A 21 -10.99 11.50 -13.22
CA THR A 21 -11.65 11.60 -11.92
C THR A 21 -13.12 11.24 -12.08
N VAL A 22 -13.39 9.94 -12.20
CA VAL A 22 -14.76 9.43 -12.08
C VAL A 22 -15.15 9.54 -10.62
N PHE A 23 -16.13 10.40 -10.34
CA PHE A 23 -16.70 10.63 -9.02
C PHE A 23 -17.05 9.31 -8.32
N SER A 24 -16.40 9.03 -7.19
CA SER A 24 -16.83 8.00 -6.25
C SER A 24 -17.88 8.61 -5.32
N VAL A 25 -18.94 7.88 -4.98
CA VAL A 25 -19.92 8.32 -3.95
C VAL A 25 -19.26 8.46 -2.56
N HIS A 26 -18.04 7.91 -2.42
CA HIS A 26 -17.19 8.05 -1.25
C HIS A 26 -16.21 9.24 -1.32
N ASP A 27 -16.18 9.99 -2.42
CA ASP A 27 -15.34 11.17 -2.54
C ASP A 27 -15.92 12.31 -1.70
N ASP A 28 -15.12 12.79 -0.76
CA ASP A 28 -15.44 14.00 -0.02
C ASP A 28 -15.35 15.20 -0.98
N LEU A 29 -16.50 15.80 -1.28
CA LEU A 29 -16.60 16.98 -2.15
C LEU A 29 -15.81 18.19 -1.61
N LEU A 30 -15.49 18.20 -0.31
CA LEU A 30 -14.66 19.24 0.32
C LEU A 30 -13.18 18.89 0.33
N ALA A 31 -12.79 17.67 -0.03
CA ALA A 31 -11.39 17.25 -0.07
C ALA A 31 -10.68 17.68 -1.36
N PHE A 32 -11.38 18.15 -2.39
CA PHE A 32 -10.80 18.58 -3.66
C PHE A 32 -11.18 20.03 -4.03
N PRO A 33 -10.28 20.79 -4.69
CA PRO A 33 -8.91 20.41 -5.05
C PRO A 33 -8.00 20.31 -3.83
N GLN A 34 -7.08 19.34 -3.85
CA GLN A 34 -6.07 19.17 -2.81
C GLN A 34 -4.90 20.12 -3.08
N TYR A 35 -4.32 20.67 -2.01
CA TYR A 35 -3.15 21.53 -2.08
C TYR A 35 -2.05 21.05 -1.14
N GLU A 36 -0.80 21.23 -1.55
CA GLU A 36 0.39 21.01 -0.73
C GLU A 36 1.15 22.32 -0.60
N VAL A 37 1.45 22.75 0.63
CA VAL A 37 2.17 24.01 0.88
C VAL A 37 3.66 23.73 0.93
N VAL A 38 4.39 24.29 -0.03
CA VAL A 38 5.84 24.16 -0.18
C VAL A 38 6.50 25.49 0.16
N PHE A 39 7.26 25.52 1.26
CA PHE A 39 8.11 26.67 1.60
C PHE A 39 9.39 26.61 0.79
N SER A 40 9.47 27.48 -0.22
CA SER A 40 10.66 27.63 -1.04
C SER A 40 11.75 28.31 -0.22
N GLU A 41 12.98 27.86 -0.43
CA GLU A 41 14.16 28.52 0.12
C GLU A 41 14.60 29.75 -0.70
N ILE A 42 13.77 30.18 -1.65
CA ILE A 42 13.98 31.39 -2.45
C ILE A 42 13.31 32.56 -1.72
N PHE A 43 14.07 33.62 -1.52
CA PHE A 43 13.59 34.87 -0.94
C PHE A 43 12.95 35.77 -2.00
N ILE A 44 12.04 36.63 -1.57
CA ILE A 44 11.44 37.69 -2.38
C ILE A 44 11.52 39.01 -1.61
N SER A 45 11.73 40.12 -2.30
CA SER A 45 11.73 41.43 -1.63
C SER A 45 10.34 41.83 -1.17
N ASP A 46 10.28 42.60 -0.09
CA ASP A 46 9.05 43.23 0.38
C ASP A 46 8.43 44.15 -0.69
N VAL A 47 9.26 44.83 -1.48
CA VAL A 47 8.85 45.63 -2.64
C VAL A 47 8.25 44.76 -3.74
N GLU A 48 8.97 43.74 -4.21
CA GLU A 48 8.53 42.83 -5.27
C GLU A 48 7.26 42.09 -4.85
N ALA A 49 7.22 41.60 -3.60
CA ALA A 49 6.08 40.89 -3.07
C ALA A 49 4.82 41.77 -2.99
N SER A 50 4.97 43.02 -2.58
CA SER A 50 3.85 43.98 -2.55
C SER A 50 3.37 44.30 -3.96
N LEU A 51 4.31 44.43 -4.92
CA LEU A 51 4.01 44.69 -6.32
C LEU A 51 3.20 43.55 -6.96
N LEU A 52 3.56 42.29 -6.70
CA LEU A 52 2.84 41.12 -7.20
C LEU A 52 1.39 41.07 -6.68
N VAL A 53 1.18 41.36 -5.39
CA VAL A 53 -0.17 41.38 -4.80
C VAL A 53 -1.01 42.55 -5.32
N GLU A 54 -0.40 43.72 -5.54
CA GLU A 54 -1.08 44.88 -6.13
C GLU A 54 -1.46 44.65 -7.60
N GLN A 55 -0.58 44.01 -8.38
CA GLN A 55 -0.88 43.60 -9.76
C GLN A 55 -2.00 42.57 -9.80
N ALA A 56 -1.98 41.58 -8.90
CA ALA A 56 -3.00 40.54 -8.81
C ALA A 56 -4.38 41.10 -8.45
N SER A 57 -4.46 41.96 -7.44
CA SER A 57 -5.71 42.63 -7.07
C SER A 57 -6.26 43.52 -8.19
N SER A 58 -5.38 44.21 -8.93
CA SER A 58 -5.77 45.05 -10.07
C SER A 58 -6.30 44.25 -11.27
N ALA A 59 -5.81 43.03 -11.50
CA ALA A 59 -6.29 42.16 -12.57
C ALA A 59 -7.70 41.62 -12.31
N ILE A 60 -8.02 41.28 -11.05
CA ILE A 60 -9.36 40.84 -10.63
C ILE A 60 -10.41 41.95 -10.86
N HIS A 61 -10.02 43.22 -10.71
CA HIS A 61 -10.91 44.35 -10.98
C HIS A 61 -11.19 44.61 -12.47
N LYS A 62 -10.33 44.14 -13.39
CA LYS A 62 -10.55 44.26 -14.84
C LYS A 62 -11.45 43.16 -15.40
N SER A 63 -11.43 41.95 -14.83
CA SER A 63 -12.30 40.85 -15.27
C SER A 63 -13.76 40.98 -14.80
N THR A 64 -14.04 41.87 -13.84
CA THR A 64 -15.38 42.05 -13.24
C THR A 64 -16.15 43.26 -13.81
N SER A 65 -15.66 43.94 -14.84
CA SER A 65 -16.41 45.06 -15.45
C SER A 65 -17.36 44.56 -16.56
N PRO A 66 -18.68 44.79 -16.47
CA PRO A 66 -19.61 44.49 -17.56
C PRO A 66 -19.26 45.36 -18.76
N GLN A 67 -19.13 44.74 -19.93
CA GLN A 67 -18.93 45.41 -21.21
C GLN A 67 -19.86 46.62 -21.37
N SER A 68 -19.32 47.83 -21.30
CA SER A 68 -19.92 49.01 -21.92
C SER A 68 -19.04 49.44 -23.09
N SER A 69 -19.61 49.28 -24.28
CA SER A 69 -19.06 49.67 -25.58
C SER A 69 -18.66 51.16 -25.66
N THR A 70 -17.65 51.42 -26.51
CA THR A 70 -17.15 52.72 -27.01
C THR A 70 -16.23 53.43 -26.02
N THR A 71 -15.00 53.87 -26.33
CA THR A 71 -14.42 54.45 -27.56
C THR A 71 -12.92 54.20 -27.66
N ASN A 72 -12.37 54.28 -28.88
CA ASN A 72 -10.95 54.19 -29.24
C ASN A 72 -10.00 54.95 -28.31
N SER A 73 -9.05 54.24 -27.70
CA SER A 73 -7.76 54.82 -27.33
C SER A 73 -6.66 53.84 -27.72
N VAL A 74 -5.86 54.28 -28.68
CA VAL A 74 -4.63 53.66 -29.16
C VAL A 74 -3.58 53.81 -28.08
N ASP A 75 -2.93 52.72 -27.64
CA ASP A 75 -1.59 52.79 -27.05
C ASP A 75 -0.82 51.46 -27.21
N LEU A 76 0.04 51.48 -28.23
CA LEU A 76 1.43 51.01 -28.27
C LEU A 76 1.77 49.62 -27.70
N GLU A 77 1.58 48.60 -28.54
CA GLU A 77 2.39 47.38 -28.50
C GLU A 77 3.85 47.72 -28.84
N LYS A 78 4.75 47.63 -27.85
CA LYS A 78 6.19 47.60 -28.10
C LYS A 78 6.66 46.14 -28.08
N LYS A 79 6.64 45.51 -29.25
CA LYS A 79 7.43 44.30 -29.51
C LYS A 79 8.91 44.65 -29.43
N SER A 80 9.64 44.03 -28.52
CA SER A 80 11.09 43.89 -28.62
C SER A 80 11.42 42.40 -28.78
N ASP A 81 11.76 42.02 -30.00
CA ASP A 81 12.54 40.81 -30.27
C ASP A 81 13.95 41.01 -29.73
N SER A 82 14.43 40.10 -28.88
CA SER A 82 15.86 39.82 -28.76
C SER A 82 16.12 38.43 -28.20
N ASN A 83 16.72 37.59 -29.04
CA ASN A 83 17.48 36.40 -28.68
C ASN A 83 18.51 36.72 -27.59
N GLY A 84 18.68 35.78 -26.64
CA GLY A 84 19.93 35.59 -25.92
C GLY A 84 19.84 35.72 -24.41
N ASP A 85 19.82 34.55 -23.78
CA ASP A 85 20.50 34.19 -22.52
C ASP A 85 19.60 33.68 -21.39
N SER A 86 19.88 32.44 -21.02
CA SER A 86 19.15 31.60 -20.10
C SER A 86 19.81 31.73 -18.73
N SER A 87 19.41 32.71 -17.92
CA SER A 87 19.66 32.72 -16.46
C SER A 87 18.99 33.88 -15.73
N ARG A 88 17.66 33.92 -15.72
CA ARG A 88 16.82 34.56 -14.69
C ARG A 88 15.36 34.38 -15.10
N ALA A 89 14.65 33.44 -14.48
CA ALA A 89 13.22 33.32 -14.66
C ALA A 89 12.55 34.51 -13.97
N GLU A 90 12.30 35.59 -14.71
CA GLU A 90 11.30 36.59 -14.34
C GLU A 90 9.95 35.85 -14.33
N HIS A 91 9.44 35.50 -13.16
CA HIS A 91 8.09 34.96 -13.02
C HIS A 91 7.08 36.05 -13.38
N SER A 92 6.68 36.10 -14.64
CA SER A 92 5.58 36.95 -15.09
C SER A 92 4.29 36.49 -14.44
N PHE A 93 3.64 37.39 -13.70
CA PHE A 93 2.33 37.16 -13.10
C PHE A 93 1.30 36.68 -14.13
N ASP A 94 0.72 35.48 -13.91
CA ASP A 94 -0.38 34.93 -14.71
C ASP A 94 -1.71 35.02 -13.93
N PRO A 95 -2.53 36.06 -14.17
CA PRO A 95 -3.78 36.29 -13.44
C PRO A 95 -4.88 35.26 -13.72
N GLU A 96 -4.76 34.47 -14.79
CA GLU A 96 -5.79 33.48 -15.15
C GLU A 96 -5.60 32.17 -14.39
N HIS A 97 -4.38 31.90 -13.91
CA HIS A 97 -4.01 30.60 -13.33
C HIS A 97 -3.43 30.70 -11.92
N GLU A 98 -3.14 31.89 -11.39
CA GLU A 98 -2.49 32.06 -10.09
C GLU A 98 -3.08 33.22 -9.27
N THR A 99 -3.12 33.02 -7.95
CA THR A 99 -3.43 34.04 -6.95
C THR A 99 -2.31 34.16 -5.94
N TYR A 100 -2.22 35.29 -5.25
CA TYR A 100 -1.12 35.61 -4.34
C TYR A 100 -1.67 36.01 -2.98
N GLU A 101 -1.19 35.38 -1.91
CA GLU A 101 -1.62 35.66 -0.54
C GLU A 101 -0.43 35.71 0.42
N PHE A 102 -0.49 36.65 1.37
CA PHE A 102 0.50 36.74 2.43
C PHE A 102 0.14 35.85 3.61
N ILE A 103 1.10 35.07 4.10
CA ILE A 103 0.95 34.30 5.32
C ILE A 103 2.07 34.63 6.29
N TYR A 104 1.81 34.37 7.57
CA TYR A 104 2.82 34.43 8.63
C TYR A 104 3.02 33.03 9.19
N SER A 105 4.23 32.50 9.09
CA SER A 105 4.61 31.20 9.63
C SER A 105 5.86 31.38 10.50
N HIS A 106 5.85 30.87 11.72
CA HIS A 106 6.97 30.99 12.67
C HIS A 106 7.50 32.42 12.90
N GLY A 107 6.64 33.44 12.70
CA GLY A 107 7.01 34.85 12.82
C GLY A 107 7.61 35.47 11.56
N GLU A 108 7.86 34.68 10.52
CA GLU A 108 8.33 35.14 9.21
C GLU A 108 7.15 35.39 8.26
N LYS A 109 7.27 36.44 7.44
CA LYS A 109 6.28 36.78 6.41
C LYS A 109 6.64 36.01 5.13
N HIS A 110 5.67 35.31 4.55
CA HIS A 110 5.83 34.66 3.26
C HIS A 110 4.78 35.15 2.26
N LEU A 111 5.17 35.18 0.98
CA LEU A 111 4.26 35.35 -0.14
C LEU A 111 4.02 33.99 -0.78
N CYS A 112 2.78 33.53 -0.77
CA CYS A 112 2.38 32.25 -1.36
C CYS A 112 1.68 32.45 -2.69
N THR A 113 2.12 31.73 -3.72
CA THR A 113 1.45 31.60 -5.00
C THR A 113 0.51 30.39 -4.95
N ILE A 114 -0.79 30.64 -5.09
CA ILE A 114 -1.86 29.65 -5.03
C ILE A 114 -2.42 29.44 -6.44
N PRO A 115 -2.29 28.24 -7.04
CA PRO A 115 -2.82 27.98 -8.37
C PRO A 115 -4.34 27.89 -8.36
N ILE A 116 -4.97 28.49 -9.37
CA ILE A 116 -6.40 28.38 -9.66
C ILE A 116 -6.62 27.07 -10.41
N VAL A 117 -7.44 26.19 -9.85
CA VAL A 117 -7.72 24.88 -10.44
C VAL A 117 -9.16 24.85 -10.94
N ASP A 118 -9.33 24.79 -12.26
CA ASP A 118 -10.64 24.59 -12.88
C ASP A 118 -11.13 23.17 -12.60
N THR A 119 -12.12 23.04 -11.71
CA THR A 119 -12.83 21.78 -11.54
C THR A 119 -13.80 21.61 -12.72
N PRO A 120 -13.67 20.55 -13.55
CA PRO A 120 -14.56 20.36 -14.68
C PRO A 120 -16.01 20.25 -14.19
N ALA A 121 -16.89 21.07 -14.76
CA ALA A 121 -18.31 21.03 -14.45
C ALA A 121 -18.88 19.63 -14.73
N LYS A 122 -19.67 19.12 -13.79
CA LYS A 122 -20.30 17.80 -13.86
C LYS A 122 -21.17 17.69 -15.11
N ASN A 123 -20.67 17.02 -16.15
CA ASN A 123 -21.46 16.70 -17.33
C ASN A 123 -22.38 15.53 -17.02
N ASP A 124 -23.40 15.77 -16.19
CA ASP A 124 -24.46 14.85 -15.78
C ASP A 124 -25.48 14.61 -16.92
N THR A 125 -25.00 14.49 -18.16
CA THR A 125 -25.83 14.24 -19.34
C THR A 125 -26.26 12.77 -19.39
N SER A 126 -27.41 12.48 -20.01
CA SER A 126 -27.85 11.10 -20.25
C SER A 126 -26.84 10.32 -21.09
N GLU A 127 -26.12 11.00 -21.97
CA GLU A 127 -25.11 10.41 -22.86
C GLU A 127 -23.85 10.00 -22.08
N ALA A 128 -23.39 10.84 -21.15
CA ALA A 128 -22.26 10.51 -20.28
C ALA A 128 -22.53 9.26 -19.42
N ARG A 129 -23.74 9.15 -18.84
CA ARG A 129 -24.14 7.95 -18.07
C ARG A 129 -24.23 6.69 -18.93
N ALA A 130 -24.72 6.82 -20.16
CA ALA A 130 -24.77 5.68 -21.09
C ALA A 130 -23.38 5.23 -21.52
N ALA A 131 -22.45 6.17 -21.75
CA ALA A 131 -21.06 5.87 -22.04
C ALA A 131 -20.35 5.19 -20.86
N GLU A 132 -20.57 5.66 -19.64
CA GLU A 132 -20.03 5.06 -18.42
C GLU A 132 -20.52 3.63 -18.22
N GLN A 133 -21.84 3.39 -18.35
CA GLN A 133 -22.40 2.05 -18.22
C GLN A 133 -21.82 1.08 -19.27
N LYS A 134 -21.59 1.58 -20.49
CA LYS A 134 -20.95 0.79 -21.56
C LYS A 134 -19.51 0.44 -21.21
N GLU A 135 -18.75 1.38 -20.66
CA GLU A 135 -17.37 1.14 -20.20
C GLU A 135 -17.32 0.17 -19.01
N LEU A 136 -18.31 0.24 -18.10
CA LEU A 136 -18.45 -0.68 -16.97
C LEU A 136 -18.66 -2.13 -17.44
N THR A 137 -19.58 -2.32 -18.39
CA THR A 137 -19.83 -3.65 -18.98
C THR A 137 -18.59 -4.15 -19.72
N ARG A 138 -17.96 -3.31 -20.54
CA ARG A 138 -16.70 -3.64 -21.25
C ARG A 138 -15.61 -4.08 -20.29
N ALA A 139 -15.41 -3.34 -19.20
CA ALA A 139 -14.40 -3.65 -18.18
C ALA A 139 -14.71 -4.97 -17.46
N THR A 140 -15.98 -5.25 -17.17
CA THR A 140 -16.43 -6.50 -16.55
C THR A 140 -16.13 -7.71 -17.45
N ASP A 141 -16.52 -7.62 -18.74
CA ASP A 141 -16.30 -8.68 -19.72
C ASP A 141 -14.80 -8.93 -19.95
N ARG A 142 -14.02 -7.85 -20.07
CA ARG A 142 -12.57 -7.93 -20.27
C ARG A 142 -11.86 -8.48 -19.03
N GLY A 143 -12.27 -8.06 -17.84
CA GLY A 143 -11.75 -8.57 -16.57
C GLY A 143 -12.00 -10.07 -16.42
N TRP A 144 -13.18 -10.54 -16.80
CA TRP A 144 -13.49 -11.97 -16.84
C TRP A 144 -12.58 -12.75 -17.79
N GLU A 145 -12.39 -12.25 -19.01
CA GLU A 145 -11.50 -12.88 -20.01
C GLU A 145 -10.06 -13.00 -19.49
N LEU A 146 -9.55 -11.95 -18.84
CA LEU A 146 -8.20 -11.93 -18.28
C LEU A 146 -7.97 -12.95 -17.16
N LEU A 147 -9.04 -13.34 -16.46
CA LEU A 147 -8.97 -14.31 -15.38
C LEU A 147 -9.09 -15.76 -15.88
N GLN A 148 -9.48 -16.01 -17.13
CA GLN A 148 -9.60 -17.38 -17.67
C GLN A 148 -8.26 -18.15 -17.61
N ASP A 149 -7.12 -17.45 -17.67
CA ASP A 149 -5.79 -18.07 -17.54
C ASP A 149 -5.48 -18.64 -16.14
N LEU A 150 -6.33 -18.35 -15.13
CA LEU A 150 -6.28 -19.02 -13.83
C LEU A 150 -6.98 -20.39 -13.86
N GLU A 151 -7.74 -20.72 -14.91
CA GLU A 151 -8.41 -22.00 -15.01
C GLU A 151 -7.39 -23.16 -14.93
N GLY A 152 -7.73 -24.18 -14.13
CA GLY A 152 -6.86 -25.33 -13.88
C GLY A 152 -5.72 -25.07 -12.90
N LYS A 153 -5.61 -23.88 -12.30
CA LYS A 153 -4.68 -23.58 -11.21
C LYS A 153 -5.43 -23.29 -9.91
N CYS A 154 -4.85 -23.73 -8.80
CA CYS A 154 -5.34 -23.45 -7.47
C CYS A 154 -4.36 -22.56 -6.71
N LEU A 155 -4.88 -21.53 -6.06
CA LEU A 155 -4.15 -20.65 -5.16
C LEU A 155 -4.35 -21.13 -3.73
N TYR A 156 -3.31 -21.02 -2.90
CA TYR A 156 -3.34 -21.50 -1.52
C TYR A 156 -3.01 -20.38 -0.54
N PHE A 157 -3.63 -20.42 0.64
CA PHE A 157 -3.39 -19.46 1.72
C PHE A 157 -3.49 -20.16 3.06
N VAL A 158 -2.50 -19.95 3.92
CA VAL A 158 -2.45 -20.53 5.26
C VAL A 158 -2.59 -19.39 6.27
N SER A 159 -3.52 -19.52 7.20
CA SER A 159 -3.72 -18.54 8.27
C SER A 159 -4.07 -19.25 9.58
N GLY A 160 -3.07 -19.40 10.44
CA GLY A 160 -3.19 -20.11 11.70
C GLY A 160 -3.61 -21.57 11.47
N TRP A 161 -4.72 -21.97 12.10
CA TRP A 161 -5.28 -23.32 12.03
C TRP A 161 -5.84 -23.69 10.65
N TRP A 162 -6.25 -22.71 9.85
CA TRP A 162 -6.94 -22.97 8.60
C TRP A 162 -6.04 -22.75 7.39
N SER A 163 -6.08 -23.72 6.48
CA SER A 163 -5.59 -23.60 5.11
C SER A 163 -6.77 -23.47 4.16
N TYR A 164 -6.57 -22.69 3.11
CA TYR A 164 -7.57 -22.40 2.09
C TYR A 164 -7.00 -22.73 0.72
N ALA A 165 -7.80 -23.40 -0.11
CA ALA A 165 -7.51 -23.56 -1.52
C ALA A 165 -8.61 -22.89 -2.34
N PHE A 166 -8.21 -22.08 -3.31
CA PHE A 166 -9.09 -21.44 -4.27
C PHE A 166 -8.71 -21.90 -5.67
N CYS A 167 -9.57 -22.71 -6.28
CA CYS A 167 -9.43 -23.13 -7.66
C CYS A 167 -10.39 -22.29 -8.52
N TYR A 168 -9.85 -21.57 -9.50
CA TYR A 168 -10.63 -20.64 -10.32
C TYR A 168 -11.73 -21.37 -11.08
N ASP A 169 -12.96 -20.85 -11.00
CA ASP A 169 -14.18 -21.41 -11.60
C ASP A 169 -14.45 -22.90 -11.26
N ASP A 170 -14.06 -23.31 -10.05
CA ASP A 170 -14.34 -24.64 -9.50
C ASP A 170 -14.91 -24.54 -8.08
N GLU A 171 -14.08 -24.58 -7.03
CA GLU A 171 -14.52 -24.42 -5.65
C GLU A 171 -13.46 -23.77 -4.76
N ILE A 172 -13.94 -23.23 -3.63
CA ILE A 172 -13.09 -22.76 -2.53
C ILE A 172 -13.26 -23.71 -1.37
N THR A 173 -12.15 -24.24 -0.86
CA THR A 173 -12.12 -25.16 0.28
C THR A 173 -11.34 -24.59 1.45
N GLN A 174 -11.78 -24.95 2.64
CA GLN A 174 -11.14 -24.69 3.92
C GLN A 174 -10.83 -26.05 4.56
N PHE A 175 -9.60 -26.24 5.00
CA PHE A 175 -9.12 -27.51 5.56
C PHE A 175 -7.97 -27.28 6.54
N HIS A 176 -7.69 -28.26 7.39
CA HIS A 176 -6.44 -28.32 8.13
C HIS A 176 -5.38 -29.01 7.27
N GLN A 177 -4.18 -28.47 7.19
CA GLN A 177 -3.11 -29.06 6.39
C GLN A 177 -2.33 -30.12 7.17
N LEU A 178 -1.75 -31.09 6.46
CA LEU A 178 -0.74 -31.97 7.04
C LEU A 178 0.47 -31.18 7.54
N PRO A 179 1.11 -31.59 8.65
CA PRO A 179 2.35 -30.99 9.09
C PRO A 179 3.41 -31.01 7.98
N PRO A 180 4.20 -29.93 7.83
CA PRO A 180 5.30 -29.91 6.88
C PRO A 180 6.29 -31.03 7.22
N GLN A 181 6.61 -31.87 6.24
CA GLN A 181 7.56 -32.97 6.42
C GLN A 181 8.98 -32.48 6.15
N PRO A 182 9.95 -32.75 7.05
CA PRO A 182 11.35 -32.41 6.83
C PRO A 182 11.88 -32.99 5.51
N GLY A 183 12.69 -32.20 4.80
CA GLY A 183 13.38 -32.66 3.58
C GLY A 183 12.53 -32.77 2.31
N LYS A 184 11.21 -32.53 2.37
CA LYS A 184 10.36 -32.46 1.17
C LYS A 184 10.21 -31.01 0.68
N PRO A 185 10.14 -30.76 -0.64
CA PRO A 185 9.81 -29.45 -1.16
C PRO A 185 8.50 -28.95 -0.55
N LEU A 186 8.37 -27.63 -0.37
CA LEU A 186 7.08 -26.98 -0.07
C LEU A 186 6.10 -27.26 -1.22
N LEU A 187 5.44 -28.40 -1.12
CA LEU A 187 4.27 -28.73 -1.93
C LEU A 187 3.12 -27.83 -1.49
N PRO A 188 2.14 -27.57 -2.36
CA PRO A 188 0.92 -26.92 -1.92
C PRO A 188 0.35 -27.66 -0.70
N PRO A 189 -0.24 -26.93 0.26
CA PRO A 189 -0.69 -27.50 1.51
C PRO A 189 -1.72 -28.59 1.24
N GLN A 190 -1.45 -29.80 1.72
CA GLN A 190 -2.34 -30.95 1.51
C GLN A 190 -3.33 -31.10 2.66
N PRO A 191 -4.62 -31.38 2.39
CA PRO A 191 -5.61 -31.63 3.43
C PRO A 191 -5.26 -32.82 4.32
N ASP A 192 -5.39 -32.64 5.63
CA ASP A 192 -5.28 -33.69 6.62
C ASP A 192 -6.57 -34.53 6.65
N PRO A 193 -6.51 -35.83 6.30
CA PRO A 193 -7.69 -36.69 6.23
C PRO A 193 -8.35 -36.97 7.59
N THR A 194 -7.68 -36.68 8.70
CA THR A 194 -8.23 -36.86 10.05
C THR A 194 -9.15 -35.71 10.48
N THR A 195 -9.10 -34.59 9.76
CA THR A 195 -9.84 -33.36 10.08
C THR A 195 -10.98 -33.11 9.08
N SER A 196 -11.92 -32.24 9.46
CA SER A 196 -13.02 -31.88 8.58
C SER A 196 -12.60 -30.86 7.52
N GLN A 197 -12.98 -31.11 6.28
CA GLN A 197 -12.86 -30.18 5.16
C GLN A 197 -14.22 -29.53 4.86
N PHE A 198 -14.22 -28.23 4.61
CA PHE A 198 -15.42 -27.45 4.28
C PHE A 198 -15.29 -26.77 2.93
N VAL A 199 -16.33 -26.88 2.10
CA VAL A 199 -16.44 -26.10 0.87
C VAL A 199 -17.11 -24.77 1.23
N LEU A 200 -16.47 -23.66 0.90
CA LEU A 200 -16.98 -22.31 1.19
C LEU A 200 -17.91 -21.80 0.07
N GLY A 201 -17.72 -22.28 -1.15
CA GLY A 201 -18.58 -22.01 -2.29
C GLY A 201 -18.12 -22.76 -3.53
N LYS A 202 -19.06 -22.99 -4.44
CA LYS A 202 -18.84 -23.67 -5.72
C LYS A 202 -19.17 -22.73 -6.88
N ALA A 203 -18.43 -22.85 -7.96
CA ALA A 203 -18.72 -22.19 -9.21
C ALA A 203 -19.98 -22.81 -9.83
N LYS A 204 -20.80 -21.99 -10.48
CA LYS A 204 -21.96 -22.45 -11.24
C LYS A 204 -21.47 -23.01 -12.57
N ARG A 205 -20.95 -24.25 -12.57
CA ARG A 205 -20.59 -24.91 -13.83
C ARG A 205 -21.86 -25.24 -14.62
N LYS A 206 -21.82 -24.98 -15.93
CA LYS A 206 -22.84 -25.45 -16.88
C LYS A 206 -22.69 -26.97 -16.94
N ASP A 207 -23.63 -27.71 -16.36
CA ASP A 207 -23.59 -29.18 -16.30
C ASP A 207 -23.30 -29.78 -17.68
N ARG A 208 -22.06 -30.22 -17.90
CA ARG A 208 -21.65 -31.01 -19.07
C ARG A 208 -21.92 -32.50 -18.88
N ALA A 209 -22.85 -32.87 -17.99
CA ALA A 209 -23.11 -34.25 -17.63
C ALA A 209 -24.58 -34.52 -17.25
N ASN A 210 -25.52 -34.24 -18.14
CA ASN A 210 -26.56 -35.23 -18.49
C ASN A 210 -27.41 -34.72 -19.66
N GLY A 211 -27.27 -35.38 -20.81
CA GLY A 211 -28.21 -35.19 -21.91
C GLY A 211 -29.57 -35.76 -21.55
N LYS A 212 -30.53 -34.87 -21.24
CA LYS A 212 -31.96 -34.95 -21.55
C LYS A 212 -32.70 -33.85 -20.79
N ASP A 213 -32.75 -32.66 -21.36
CA ASP A 213 -34.05 -31.98 -21.46
C ASP A 213 -34.09 -31.10 -22.69
N ASN A 214 -35.09 -31.33 -23.54
CA ASN A 214 -35.30 -30.58 -24.77
C ASN A 214 -36.21 -29.38 -24.44
N SER A 215 -35.62 -28.33 -23.86
CA SER A 215 -36.20 -27.00 -23.91
C SER A 215 -35.21 -26.09 -24.64
N ILE A 216 -35.53 -25.80 -25.90
CA ILE A 216 -34.87 -24.76 -26.68
C ILE A 216 -35.27 -23.42 -26.08
N GLU A 217 -34.61 -23.06 -24.98
CA GLU A 217 -34.44 -21.68 -24.59
C GLU A 217 -33.04 -21.27 -25.06
N LYS A 218 -33.00 -20.24 -25.90
CA LYS A 218 -31.76 -19.59 -26.34
C LYS A 218 -30.96 -19.20 -25.09
N SER A 219 -30.05 -20.06 -24.64
CA SER A 219 -29.09 -19.68 -23.61
C SER A 219 -28.13 -18.68 -24.25
N SER A 220 -28.39 -17.39 -24.07
CA SER A 220 -27.32 -16.41 -24.01
C SER A 220 -26.21 -16.97 -23.12
N ASN A 221 -24.94 -16.78 -23.50
CA ASN A 221 -23.80 -17.08 -22.65
C ASN A 221 -24.02 -16.39 -21.30
N GLU A 222 -24.55 -17.12 -20.32
CA GLU A 222 -24.77 -16.61 -18.98
C GLU A 222 -23.43 -16.78 -18.28
N HIS A 223 -22.60 -15.74 -18.41
CA HIS A 223 -21.33 -15.62 -17.73
C HIS A 223 -21.57 -15.79 -16.22
N PRO A 224 -20.68 -16.48 -15.49
CA PRO A 224 -20.75 -16.51 -14.03
C PRO A 224 -20.81 -15.07 -13.53
N LYS A 225 -21.69 -14.84 -12.54
CA LYS A 225 -22.13 -13.53 -12.06
C LYS A 225 -20.96 -12.72 -11.49
N THR A 226 -20.11 -12.18 -12.36
CA THR A 226 -19.06 -11.25 -12.03
C THR A 226 -19.56 -9.84 -12.18
N GLU A 227 -19.23 -9.01 -11.21
CA GLU A 227 -19.70 -7.64 -11.09
C GLU A 227 -18.47 -6.77 -10.83
N LEU A 228 -18.25 -5.74 -11.66
CA LEU A 228 -17.25 -4.73 -11.31
C LEU A 228 -17.81 -3.89 -10.18
N GLN A 229 -17.09 -3.85 -9.05
CA GLN A 229 -17.41 -3.00 -7.93
C GLN A 229 -16.35 -1.92 -7.75
N ILE A 230 -16.78 -0.80 -7.16
CA ILE A 230 -15.96 0.36 -6.87
C ILE A 230 -15.95 0.54 -5.36
N ARG A 231 -14.76 0.60 -4.76
CA ARG A 231 -14.57 0.94 -3.35
C ARG A 231 -13.49 2.00 -3.22
N GLY A 232 -13.90 3.18 -2.74
CA GLY A 232 -13.08 4.39 -2.84
C GLY A 232 -12.77 4.65 -4.31
N ASP A 233 -11.48 4.76 -4.62
CA ASP A 233 -10.98 4.97 -5.98
C ASP A 233 -10.58 3.68 -6.71
N THR A 234 -10.60 2.54 -6.00
CA THR A 234 -10.18 1.25 -6.57
C THR A 234 -11.35 0.48 -7.15
N ARG A 235 -11.16 -0.02 -8.38
CA ARG A 235 -12.12 -0.90 -9.06
C ARG A 235 -11.61 -2.33 -9.03
N TYR A 236 -12.48 -3.28 -8.74
CA TYR A 236 -12.14 -4.70 -8.63
C TYR A 236 -13.29 -5.56 -9.12
N LEU A 237 -12.96 -6.74 -9.63
CA LEU A 237 -13.96 -7.68 -10.09
C LEU A 237 -14.44 -8.54 -8.92
N VAL A 238 -15.75 -8.73 -8.79
CA VAL A 238 -16.35 -9.53 -7.73
C VAL A 238 -17.01 -10.76 -8.30
N GLN A 239 -16.71 -11.94 -7.76
CA GLN A 239 -17.39 -13.19 -8.06
C GLN A 239 -18.04 -13.74 -6.79
N LYS A 240 -19.34 -13.99 -6.86
CA LYS A 240 -20.11 -14.57 -5.75
C LYS A 240 -20.27 -16.07 -5.97
N MET A 241 -19.75 -16.88 -5.03
CA MET A 241 -19.84 -18.34 -5.05
C MET A 241 -20.71 -18.82 -3.87
N GLU A 242 -21.65 -19.71 -4.17
CA GLU A 242 -22.63 -20.25 -3.21
C GLU A 242 -22.61 -21.78 -3.27
N GLY A 243 -23.47 -22.46 -2.48
CA GLY A 243 -23.57 -23.93 -2.52
C GLY A 243 -22.40 -24.65 -1.84
N GLY A 244 -21.75 -24.00 -0.88
CA GLY A 244 -20.76 -24.63 -0.01
C GLY A 244 -21.39 -25.62 0.98
N THR A 245 -20.55 -26.26 1.80
CA THR A 245 -20.96 -27.18 2.85
C THR A 245 -21.93 -26.51 3.81
N THR A 246 -23.00 -27.20 4.18
CA THR A 246 -24.01 -26.71 5.13
C THR A 246 -23.36 -26.33 6.46
N CYS A 247 -23.65 -25.11 6.91
CA CYS A 247 -23.24 -24.58 8.20
C CYS A 247 -24.03 -25.26 9.31
N ASP A 248 -23.34 -25.79 10.31
CA ASP A 248 -23.91 -26.35 11.53
C ASP A 248 -24.61 -25.28 12.39
N LEU A 249 -24.04 -24.07 12.45
CA LEU A 249 -24.57 -22.97 13.26
C LEU A 249 -25.82 -22.31 12.66
N THR A 250 -25.88 -22.16 11.32
CA THR A 250 -26.97 -21.42 10.65
C THR A 250 -27.92 -22.31 9.86
N GLY A 251 -27.55 -23.57 9.61
CA GLY A 251 -28.30 -24.49 8.74
C GLY A 251 -28.27 -24.13 7.25
N LYS A 252 -27.59 -23.05 6.85
CA LYS A 252 -27.51 -22.58 5.46
C LYS A 252 -26.19 -23.02 4.81
N PRO A 253 -26.15 -23.22 3.47
CA PRO A 253 -24.90 -23.48 2.78
C PRO A 253 -23.95 -22.28 2.94
N ARG A 254 -22.65 -22.58 3.15
CA ARG A 254 -21.60 -21.57 3.15
C ARG A 254 -21.56 -20.83 1.80
N ARG A 255 -21.15 -19.56 1.84
CA ARG A 255 -20.98 -18.70 0.67
C ARG A 255 -19.74 -17.83 0.80
N VAL A 256 -19.15 -17.47 -0.33
CA VAL A 256 -17.95 -16.64 -0.39
C VAL A 256 -18.04 -15.62 -1.52
N GLU A 257 -17.61 -14.40 -1.24
CA GLU A 257 -17.40 -13.34 -2.22
C GLU A 257 -15.90 -13.21 -2.49
N VAL A 258 -15.49 -13.44 -3.74
CA VAL A 258 -14.10 -13.32 -4.20
C VAL A 258 -13.91 -11.97 -4.86
N GLN A 259 -12.96 -11.18 -4.38
CA GLN A 259 -12.61 -9.85 -4.88
C GLN A 259 -11.25 -9.91 -5.56
N TYR A 260 -11.21 -9.71 -6.87
CA TYR A 260 -9.99 -9.71 -7.66
C TYR A 260 -9.46 -8.29 -7.85
N HIS A 261 -8.28 -8.02 -7.30
CA HIS A 261 -7.60 -6.74 -7.40
C HIS A 261 -6.39 -6.85 -8.34
N CYS A 262 -6.18 -5.81 -9.15
CA CYS A 262 -4.93 -5.63 -9.87
C CYS A 262 -3.79 -5.39 -8.89
N ASN A 263 -2.72 -6.17 -9.02
CA ASN A 263 -1.43 -5.85 -8.41
C ASN A 263 -0.29 -6.26 -9.35
N PRO A 264 0.48 -5.30 -9.91
CA PRO A 264 1.54 -5.60 -10.88
C PRO A 264 2.82 -6.13 -10.24
N HIS A 265 2.96 -6.05 -8.91
CA HIS A 265 4.19 -6.38 -8.19
C HIS A 265 4.18 -7.79 -7.58
N VAL A 266 3.12 -8.57 -7.79
CA VAL A 266 2.96 -9.90 -7.19
C VAL A 266 2.49 -10.90 -8.26
N THR A 267 2.76 -12.18 -8.02
CA THR A 267 2.13 -13.27 -8.76
C THR A 267 0.70 -13.51 -8.25
N ASP A 268 -0.08 -14.28 -9.01
CA ASP A 268 -1.44 -14.68 -8.61
C ASP A 268 -1.42 -15.29 -7.19
N ARG A 269 -2.01 -14.60 -6.21
CA ARG A 269 -2.05 -15.05 -4.80
C ARG A 269 -3.30 -14.57 -4.09
N ILE A 270 -3.71 -15.32 -3.07
CA ILE A 270 -4.72 -14.87 -2.11
C ILE A 270 -4.06 -13.86 -1.18
N GLY A 271 -4.63 -12.65 -1.09
CA GLY A 271 -4.18 -11.62 -0.18
C GLY A 271 -4.60 -11.92 1.25
N TYR A 272 -5.90 -12.16 1.46
CA TYR A 272 -6.46 -12.62 2.71
C TYR A 272 -7.85 -13.23 2.50
N ILE A 273 -8.33 -13.94 3.50
CA ILE A 273 -9.71 -14.37 3.64
C ILE A 273 -10.20 -14.06 5.04
N LYS A 274 -11.44 -13.59 5.15
CA LYS A 274 -12.09 -13.35 6.44
C LYS A 274 -13.55 -13.80 6.42
N GLU A 275 -14.02 -14.27 7.56
CA GLU A 275 -15.43 -14.54 7.81
C GLU A 275 -16.11 -13.24 8.25
N VAL A 276 -16.97 -12.67 7.40
CA VAL A 276 -17.64 -11.38 7.67
C VAL A 276 -18.89 -11.56 8.51
N THR A 277 -19.58 -12.69 8.34
CA THR A 277 -20.70 -13.15 9.17
C THR A 277 -20.64 -14.67 9.20
N THR A 278 -21.31 -15.30 10.17
CA THR A 278 -21.25 -16.76 10.34
C THR A 278 -21.50 -17.51 9.03
N CYS A 279 -20.53 -18.32 8.59
CA CYS A 279 -20.54 -19.09 7.36
C CYS A 279 -20.63 -18.26 6.05
N SER A 280 -20.21 -16.99 6.10
CA SER A 280 -20.13 -16.08 4.95
C SER A 280 -18.76 -15.41 4.90
N TYR A 281 -18.04 -15.61 3.80
CA TYR A 281 -16.63 -15.25 3.67
C TYR A 281 -16.40 -14.18 2.61
N VAL A 282 -15.34 -13.40 2.78
CA VAL A 282 -14.78 -12.52 1.74
C VAL A 282 -13.32 -12.91 1.54
N MET A 283 -12.95 -13.22 0.30
CA MET A 283 -11.59 -13.55 -0.12
C MET A 283 -11.08 -12.48 -1.08
N VAL A 284 -9.90 -11.95 -0.84
CA VAL A 284 -9.21 -11.02 -1.75
C VAL A 284 -8.12 -11.77 -2.50
N VAL A 285 -8.12 -11.67 -3.82
CA VAL A 285 -7.11 -12.25 -4.71
C VAL A 285 -6.39 -11.12 -5.43
N TYR A 286 -5.06 -11.11 -5.33
CA TYR A 286 -4.21 -10.21 -6.09
C TYR A 286 -3.73 -10.91 -7.35
N THR A 287 -3.89 -10.26 -8.50
CA THR A 287 -3.44 -10.77 -9.79
C THR A 287 -2.88 -9.65 -10.67
N PRO A 288 -1.75 -9.86 -11.36
CA PRO A 288 -1.24 -8.91 -12.34
C PRO A 288 -2.07 -8.88 -13.63
N ARG A 289 -2.94 -9.87 -13.88
CA ARG A 289 -3.68 -10.03 -15.14
C ARG A 289 -4.66 -8.90 -15.38
N LEU A 290 -5.39 -8.52 -14.32
CA LEU A 290 -6.35 -7.40 -14.37
C LEU A 290 -5.67 -6.07 -14.66
N CYS A 291 -4.38 -5.92 -14.34
CA CYS A 291 -3.63 -4.69 -14.57
C CYS A 291 -3.42 -4.35 -16.06
N SER A 292 -3.65 -5.30 -16.95
CA SER A 292 -3.60 -5.05 -18.40
C SER A 292 -4.74 -4.15 -18.91
N ASP A 293 -5.81 -3.99 -18.12
CA ASP A 293 -6.90 -3.08 -18.42
C ASP A 293 -6.88 -1.90 -17.44
N VAL A 294 -6.92 -0.69 -18.01
CA VAL A 294 -6.88 0.57 -17.26
C VAL A 294 -8.03 0.72 -16.27
N ALA A 295 -9.14 0.00 -16.46
CA ALA A 295 -10.28 0.05 -15.56
C ALA A 295 -10.00 -0.59 -14.20
N PHE A 296 -9.00 -1.46 -14.07
CA PHE A 296 -8.64 -2.11 -12.79
C PHE A 296 -7.34 -1.57 -12.19
N GLN A 297 -6.59 -0.74 -12.93
CA GLN A 297 -5.39 -0.13 -12.39
C GLN A 297 -5.80 0.78 -11.21
N PRO A 298 -5.02 0.79 -10.12
CA PRO A 298 -5.20 1.78 -9.07
C PRO A 298 -5.21 3.18 -9.70
N PRO A 299 -6.03 4.10 -9.18
CA PRO A 299 -5.96 5.49 -9.59
C PRO A 299 -4.51 5.96 -9.46
N LYS A 300 -4.06 6.79 -10.39
CA LYS A 300 -2.81 7.50 -10.17
C LYS A 300 -3.05 8.45 -9.01
N GLU A 301 -2.21 8.39 -7.98
CA GLU A 301 -2.25 9.36 -6.88
C GLU A 301 -2.30 10.77 -7.50
N THR A 302 -3.41 11.47 -7.27
CA THR A 302 -3.54 12.86 -7.70
C THR A 302 -2.57 13.66 -6.86
N LYS A 303 -1.45 14.07 -7.46
CA LYS A 303 -0.52 14.98 -6.77
C LYS A 303 -1.30 16.24 -6.40
N ALA A 304 -1.20 16.64 -5.14
CA ALA A 304 -1.79 17.88 -4.66
C ALA A 304 -1.21 19.06 -5.45
N ASN A 305 -2.03 20.09 -5.66
CA ASN A 305 -1.60 21.30 -6.34
C ASN A 305 -0.63 22.06 -5.42
N SER A 306 0.57 22.36 -5.91
CA SER A 306 1.61 22.98 -5.08
C SER A 306 1.33 24.46 -4.88
N ILE A 307 1.25 24.88 -3.61
CA ILE A 307 1.27 26.28 -3.17
C ILE A 307 2.71 26.61 -2.81
N VAL A 308 3.35 27.48 -3.57
CA VAL A 308 4.76 27.83 -3.35
C VAL A 308 4.84 29.12 -2.54
N CYS A 309 5.40 29.04 -1.33
CA CYS A 309 5.58 30.17 -0.42
C CYS A 309 7.05 30.60 -0.38
N ARG A 310 7.32 31.87 -0.67
CA ARG A 310 8.65 32.49 -0.62
C ARG A 310 8.76 33.43 0.57
N THR A 311 9.88 33.39 1.30
CA THR A 311 10.09 34.30 2.44
C THR A 311 10.31 35.73 1.96
N VAL A 312 9.54 36.64 2.54
CA VAL A 312 9.60 38.07 2.25
C VAL A 312 10.66 38.70 3.14
N VAL A 313 11.65 39.32 2.51
CA VAL A 313 12.81 39.93 3.16
C VAL A 313 12.90 41.40 2.71
N PRO A 314 13.37 42.34 3.54
CA PRO A 314 13.68 43.69 3.09
C PRO A 314 14.63 43.68 1.88
N GLU A 315 14.40 44.54 0.90
CA GLU A 315 15.22 44.61 -0.33
C GLU A 315 16.73 44.75 -0.06
N GLU A 316 17.09 45.42 1.04
CA GLU A 316 18.47 45.60 1.50
C GLU A 316 19.17 44.30 1.91
N ASP A 317 18.43 43.35 2.48
CA ASP A 317 19.00 42.11 3.04
C ASP A 317 19.07 40.96 2.02
N ILE A 318 18.46 41.11 0.83
CA ILE A 318 18.37 40.02 -0.16
C ILE A 318 19.70 39.73 -0.82
N ALA A 319 20.49 40.77 -1.09
CA ALA A 319 21.84 40.61 -1.63
C ALA A 319 22.70 39.80 -0.64
N ASP A 320 22.67 40.20 0.64
CA ASP A 320 23.44 39.58 1.71
C ASP A 320 22.99 38.13 1.98
N LEU A 321 21.68 37.85 1.99
CA LEU A 321 21.16 36.49 2.19
C LEU A 321 21.42 35.56 0.99
N SER A 322 21.41 36.10 -0.23
CA SER A 322 21.76 35.31 -1.43
C SER A 322 23.23 34.89 -1.42
N GLU A 323 24.11 35.74 -0.89
CA GLU A 323 25.53 35.45 -0.70
C GLU A 323 25.77 34.48 0.47
N ILE A 324 25.06 34.64 1.60
CA ILE A 324 25.12 33.71 2.75
C ILE A 324 24.71 32.29 2.33
N LYS A 325 23.69 32.16 1.47
CA LYS A 325 23.25 30.84 1.01
C LYS A 325 24.25 30.16 0.05
N LEU A 326 24.93 30.94 -0.79
CA LEU A 326 26.03 30.42 -1.62
C LEU A 326 27.20 29.93 -0.75
N LEU A 327 27.43 30.57 0.40
CA LEU A 327 28.41 30.16 1.39
C LEU A 327 27.96 28.90 2.17
N ASP A 328 26.68 28.77 2.53
CA ASP A 328 26.12 27.58 3.19
C ASP A 328 26.03 26.35 2.26
N THR A 329 25.98 26.55 0.94
CA THR A 329 26.16 25.45 -0.04
C THR A 329 27.62 25.03 -0.24
N SER A 330 28.57 25.69 0.43
CA SER A 330 29.94 25.23 0.55
C SER A 330 30.06 24.38 1.82
N PRO A 331 30.63 23.16 1.80
CA PRO A 331 30.76 22.37 3.01
C PRO A 331 31.83 22.98 3.92
N THR A 332 31.46 23.93 4.77
CA THR A 332 32.28 24.35 5.90
C THR A 332 32.10 23.36 7.04
N VAL A 333 33.13 22.54 7.25
CA VAL A 333 33.28 21.67 8.41
C VAL A 333 33.57 22.56 9.62
N ASP A 334 32.53 23.07 10.26
CA ASP A 334 32.66 23.64 11.60
C ASP A 334 32.41 22.55 12.64
N THR A 335 33.54 22.14 13.21
CA THR A 335 33.63 21.13 14.27
C THR A 335 33.33 21.81 15.61
N GLU A 336 32.06 21.99 15.96
CA GLU A 336 31.71 22.26 17.35
C GLU A 336 31.54 20.93 18.10
N LEU A 337 32.50 20.64 18.97
CA LEU A 337 32.50 19.46 19.84
C LEU A 337 31.32 19.56 20.84
N PRO A 338 30.48 18.52 20.96
CA PRO A 338 29.40 18.54 21.95
C PRO A 338 29.96 18.42 23.36
N ILE A 339 29.50 19.29 24.26
CA ILE A 339 29.76 19.19 25.70
C ILE A 339 29.09 17.91 26.20
N ASN A 340 29.90 17.00 26.73
CA ASN A 340 29.47 15.69 27.19
C ASN A 340 29.33 15.68 28.71
N VAL A 341 28.11 15.54 29.22
CA VAL A 341 27.84 15.19 30.61
C VAL A 341 26.77 14.10 30.64
N GLY A 342 27.17 12.86 30.88
CA GLY A 342 26.25 11.78 31.25
C GLY A 342 25.45 11.09 30.14
N GLY A 343 25.82 11.24 28.86
CA GLY A 343 25.48 10.26 27.81
C GLY A 343 24.11 10.37 27.13
N ILE A 344 23.33 11.44 27.30
CA ILE A 344 22.13 11.70 26.49
C ILE A 344 22.15 13.14 25.98
N ILE A 345 22.10 13.30 24.65
CA ILE A 345 21.93 14.59 23.96
C ILE A 345 20.44 14.75 23.67
N LEU A 346 19.77 15.72 24.32
CA LEU A 346 18.36 16.04 24.06
C LEU A 346 18.21 17.45 23.49
N GLY A 347 17.55 17.56 22.34
CA GLY A 347 16.80 18.75 21.91
C GLY A 347 17.57 19.80 21.11
N ALA A 348 17.66 19.61 19.80
CA ALA A 348 17.89 20.66 18.79
C ALA A 348 17.46 20.16 17.40
N GLU A 349 16.18 19.84 17.24
CA GLU A 349 15.46 19.72 15.94
C GLU A 349 16.06 18.84 14.83
N LYS A 350 17.05 17.98 15.12
CA LYS A 350 17.75 17.17 14.11
C LYS A 350 17.00 15.95 13.56
N TRP A 351 15.73 15.76 13.93
CA TRP A 351 14.94 14.57 13.54
C TRP A 351 13.61 14.88 12.85
N ILE A 352 13.33 16.14 12.53
CA ILE A 352 12.26 16.50 11.59
C ILE A 352 12.91 17.30 10.46
N ASN A 353 13.43 16.55 9.48
CA ASN A 353 13.91 17.14 8.23
C ASN A 353 12.72 17.31 7.27
N LYS A 354 12.75 18.40 6.51
CA LYS A 354 11.72 18.85 5.56
C LYS A 354 11.60 18.04 4.27
N GLU A 355 12.31 16.92 4.13
CA GLU A 355 12.07 15.97 3.06
C GLU A 355 11.54 14.66 3.64
N GLY A 356 10.44 14.16 3.08
CA GLY A 356 9.75 12.93 3.48
C GLY A 356 10.59 11.65 3.33
N GLN A 357 11.67 11.56 4.09
CA GLN A 357 12.46 10.36 4.24
C GLN A 357 11.64 9.41 5.11
N ARG A 358 10.98 8.45 4.46
CA ARG A 358 10.45 7.25 5.10
C ARG A 358 11.50 6.75 6.10
N MET A 359 11.04 6.32 7.28
CA MET A 359 11.88 5.66 8.28
C MET A 359 12.87 4.74 7.57
N PRO A 360 14.16 4.74 7.96
CA PRO A 360 15.11 3.81 7.38
C PRO A 360 14.50 2.44 7.47
N VAL A 361 14.33 1.86 6.29
CA VAL A 361 13.92 0.48 6.09
C VAL A 361 14.77 -0.33 7.08
N PRO A 362 14.16 -1.04 8.06
CA PRO A 362 14.93 -1.82 9.03
C PRO A 362 15.97 -2.63 8.28
N ALA A 363 17.15 -2.86 8.84
CA ALA A 363 18.27 -3.53 8.16
C ALA A 363 17.94 -4.93 7.58
N ASN A 364 16.70 -5.42 7.78
CA ASN A 364 16.14 -6.68 7.31
C ASN A 364 15.01 -6.54 6.28
N PHE A 365 14.75 -5.35 5.73
CA PHE A 365 13.62 -5.13 4.83
C PHE A 365 14.14 -4.90 3.39
N GLY A 366 13.98 -5.91 2.54
CA GLY A 366 14.42 -5.90 1.14
C GLY A 366 15.46 -6.95 0.72
N GLU A 367 16.00 -7.77 1.63
CA GLU A 367 16.85 -8.92 1.29
C GLU A 367 16.08 -10.24 1.44
N ASP A 368 15.24 -10.55 0.44
CA ASP A 368 14.63 -11.87 0.23
C ASP A 368 15.67 -12.87 -0.29
N GLY A 369 16.73 -13.09 0.51
CA GLY A 369 17.84 -13.98 0.19
C GLY A 369 18.29 -14.73 1.43
N GLN A 370 17.54 -15.78 1.81
CA GLN A 370 17.98 -16.84 2.72
C GLN A 370 18.50 -16.39 4.10
N LYS A 371 17.66 -15.81 4.96
CA LYS A 371 17.94 -15.84 6.42
C LYS A 371 17.20 -17.02 7.05
N LYS A 372 17.96 -17.99 7.58
CA LYS A 372 17.44 -19.05 8.45
C LYS A 372 16.94 -18.42 9.76
N ALA A 373 15.94 -19.03 10.40
CA ALA A 373 15.51 -18.64 11.74
C ALA A 373 16.72 -18.60 12.68
N VAL A 374 16.87 -17.51 13.44
CA VAL A 374 17.92 -17.39 14.45
C VAL A 374 17.32 -17.93 15.76
N THR A 375 17.93 -19.00 16.28
CA THR A 375 17.51 -19.64 17.53
C THR A 375 18.57 -19.37 18.60
N GLU A 376 18.17 -18.72 19.68
CA GLU A 376 19.04 -18.44 20.83
C GLU A 376 18.52 -19.13 22.10
N THR A 377 19.38 -19.89 22.79
CA THR A 377 19.03 -20.55 24.06
C THR A 377 19.24 -19.59 25.22
N ILE A 378 18.15 -19.22 25.90
CA ILE A 378 18.18 -18.25 27.02
C ILE A 378 18.23 -18.92 28.40
N ALA A 379 17.83 -20.18 28.50
CA ALA A 379 17.97 -20.97 29.71
C ALA A 379 18.10 -22.46 29.38
N ARG A 380 18.91 -23.19 30.15
CA ARG A 380 19.00 -24.65 30.05
C ARG A 380 19.27 -25.29 31.39
N ALA A 381 18.78 -26.50 31.59
CA ALA A 381 19.06 -27.33 32.73
C ALA A 381 19.40 -28.75 32.29
N GLU A 382 20.48 -29.29 32.84
CA GLU A 382 20.83 -30.70 32.66
C GLU A 382 19.88 -31.60 33.46
N SER A 383 19.75 -32.85 33.03
CA SER A 383 18.98 -33.85 33.76
C SER A 383 19.54 -34.09 35.17
N LYS A 384 18.72 -34.66 36.05
CA LYS A 384 19.17 -35.02 37.40
C LYS A 384 20.28 -36.08 37.41
N ALA A 385 20.36 -36.90 36.35
CA ALA A 385 21.41 -37.88 36.14
C ALA A 385 22.76 -37.24 35.76
N GLU A 386 22.74 -36.09 35.08
CA GLU A 386 23.93 -35.40 34.57
C GLU A 386 24.45 -34.29 35.50
N GLY A 387 23.74 -34.00 36.59
CA GLY A 387 24.20 -33.08 37.64
C GLY A 387 23.24 -31.93 37.95
N GLY A 388 22.12 -31.82 37.22
CA GLY A 388 21.03 -30.88 37.52
C GLY A 388 21.43 -29.40 37.48
N LYS A 389 22.52 -29.05 36.77
CA LYS A 389 23.02 -27.69 36.69
C LYS A 389 22.08 -26.86 35.82
N VAL A 390 21.69 -25.69 36.31
CA VAL A 390 20.81 -24.74 35.60
C VAL A 390 21.60 -23.51 35.21
N GLU A 391 21.59 -23.18 33.92
CA GLU A 391 22.21 -21.98 33.34
C GLU A 391 21.11 -21.08 32.76
N ILE A 392 21.21 -19.78 33.04
CA ILE A 392 20.21 -18.79 32.64
C ILE A 392 20.95 -17.54 32.19
N ALA A 393 20.50 -16.95 31.07
CA ALA A 393 20.95 -15.66 30.60
C ALA A 393 20.72 -14.57 31.67
N SER A 394 21.63 -13.62 31.76
CA SER A 394 21.52 -12.51 32.70
C SER A 394 20.38 -11.55 32.34
N ASP A 395 19.85 -10.81 33.31
CA ASP A 395 18.80 -9.81 33.08
C ASP A 395 19.18 -8.79 31.99
N ALA A 396 20.47 -8.46 31.88
CA ALA A 396 20.99 -7.56 30.85
C ALA A 396 21.04 -8.19 29.45
N GLU A 397 21.14 -9.50 29.34
CA GLU A 397 21.05 -10.24 28.07
C GLU A 397 19.60 -10.42 27.66
N LEU A 398 18.70 -10.72 28.61
CA LEU A 398 17.26 -10.79 28.36
C LEU A 398 16.69 -9.45 27.89
N GLN A 399 17.12 -8.32 28.48
CA GLN A 399 16.71 -6.99 28.04
C GLN A 399 17.23 -6.62 26.64
N LYS A 400 18.41 -7.10 26.23
CA LYS A 400 18.91 -6.91 24.86
C LYS A 400 18.07 -7.67 23.82
N LEU A 401 17.39 -8.72 24.25
CA LEU A 401 16.46 -9.50 23.45
C LEU A 401 15.01 -9.04 23.64
N ASP A 402 14.77 -7.87 24.25
CA ASP A 402 13.43 -7.33 24.55
C ASP A 402 12.54 -8.30 25.34
N LEU A 403 13.12 -9.13 26.23
CA LEU A 403 12.39 -10.09 27.07
C LEU A 403 12.30 -9.58 28.52
N ASP A 404 11.12 -9.66 29.13
CA ASP A 404 10.92 -9.34 30.55
C ASP A 404 11.47 -10.49 31.43
N PRO A 405 12.47 -10.25 32.30
CA PRO A 405 13.01 -11.26 33.21
C PRO A 405 11.94 -11.96 34.05
N LYS A 406 10.88 -11.26 34.45
CA LYS A 406 9.79 -11.83 35.26
C LYS A 406 8.96 -12.85 34.48
N MET A 407 8.79 -12.64 33.18
CA MET A 407 8.07 -13.57 32.30
C MET A 407 8.88 -14.85 32.11
N ILE A 408 10.18 -14.71 31.85
CA ILE A 408 11.11 -15.84 31.69
C ILE A 408 11.21 -16.67 32.97
N GLU A 409 11.23 -16.04 34.15
CA GLU A 409 11.18 -16.76 35.44
C GLU A 409 9.89 -17.58 35.62
N LYS A 410 8.75 -17.07 35.14
CA LYS A 410 7.47 -17.79 35.21
C LYS A 410 7.48 -18.99 34.25
N LEU A 411 7.91 -18.78 33.01
CA LEU A 411 8.03 -19.83 32.00
C LEU A 411 8.97 -20.94 32.46
N LYS A 412 10.12 -20.59 33.03
CA LYS A 412 11.06 -21.53 33.64
C LYS A 412 10.38 -22.47 34.64
N LYS A 413 9.55 -21.93 35.54
CA LYS A 413 8.86 -22.75 36.55
C LYS A 413 7.88 -23.73 35.90
N GLU A 414 7.24 -23.33 34.81
CA GLU A 414 6.29 -24.18 34.07
C GLU A 414 7.03 -25.30 33.33
N VAL A 415 8.11 -24.97 32.61
CA VAL A 415 8.95 -25.96 31.90
C VAL A 415 9.60 -26.93 32.89
N GLN A 416 10.17 -26.45 33.99
CA GLN A 416 10.77 -27.30 35.03
C GLN A 416 9.75 -28.24 35.68
N LYS A 417 8.50 -27.79 35.86
CA LYS A 417 7.42 -28.63 36.42
C LYS A 417 7.08 -29.78 35.47
N MET A 418 7.15 -29.56 34.16
CA MET A 418 6.90 -30.60 33.15
C MET A 418 8.08 -31.54 33.01
N ALA A 419 9.31 -31.02 33.01
CA ALA A 419 10.53 -31.79 32.85
C ALA A 419 10.80 -32.78 33.99
N LYS A 420 10.28 -32.53 35.19
CA LYS A 420 10.50 -33.36 36.40
C LYS A 420 11.99 -33.59 36.70
N GLU A 421 12.54 -34.74 36.31
CA GLU A 421 13.95 -35.11 36.50
C GLU A 421 14.77 -35.05 35.20
N LYS A 422 14.12 -34.74 34.07
CA LYS A 422 14.73 -34.63 32.74
C LYS A 422 15.35 -33.26 32.51
N GLY A 423 16.30 -33.20 31.59
CA GLY A 423 16.86 -31.93 31.14
C GLY A 423 15.84 -31.14 30.32
N TRP A 424 16.04 -29.83 30.27
CA TRP A 424 15.17 -28.92 29.54
C TRP A 424 15.91 -27.67 29.09
N GLN A 425 15.39 -27.00 28.07
CA GLN A 425 15.91 -25.73 27.58
C GLN A 425 14.80 -24.80 27.12
N ILE A 426 15.06 -23.49 27.16
CA ILE A 426 14.17 -22.45 26.66
C ILE A 426 14.92 -21.72 25.54
N GLN A 427 14.31 -21.66 24.38
CA GLN A 427 14.86 -21.06 23.17
C GLN A 427 13.95 -19.95 22.66
N VAL A 428 14.56 -18.92 22.07
CA VAL A 428 13.87 -17.83 21.40
C VAL A 428 14.15 -17.95 19.91
N VAL A 429 13.09 -17.99 19.11
CA VAL A 429 13.15 -18.17 17.66
C VAL A 429 12.70 -16.88 16.99
N ASP A 430 13.64 -16.21 16.33
CA ASP A 430 13.40 -15.03 15.52
C ASP A 430 13.44 -15.40 14.02
N ALA A 431 12.27 -15.43 13.40
CA ALA A 431 12.10 -15.70 11.97
C ALA A 431 11.65 -14.43 11.22
N PRO A 432 12.23 -14.12 10.04
CA PRO A 432 11.87 -12.93 9.28
C PRO A 432 10.37 -12.90 8.92
N GLY A 433 9.67 -11.84 9.34
CA GLY A 433 8.24 -11.66 9.04
C GLY A 433 7.28 -12.49 9.92
N GLN A 434 7.79 -13.18 10.93
CA GLN A 434 6.99 -13.89 11.94
C GLN A 434 7.12 -13.20 13.30
N VAL A 435 6.13 -13.42 14.18
CA VAL A 435 6.21 -12.96 15.57
C VAL A 435 7.26 -13.81 16.29
N ARG A 436 8.11 -13.19 17.10
CA ARG A 436 9.11 -13.88 17.94
C ARG A 436 8.43 -14.97 18.78
N GLU A 437 8.93 -16.20 18.70
CA GLU A 437 8.38 -17.34 19.47
C GLU A 437 9.35 -17.76 20.58
N ILE A 438 8.81 -18.10 21.75
CA ILE A 438 9.58 -18.63 22.88
C ILE A 438 9.13 -20.08 23.10
N LEU A 439 10.08 -21.01 22.99
CA LEU A 439 9.84 -22.45 23.07
C LEU A 439 10.50 -23.04 24.32
N GLY A 440 9.74 -23.86 25.06
CA GLY A 440 10.29 -24.72 26.10
C GLY A 440 10.39 -26.16 25.60
N ILE A 441 11.59 -26.74 25.66
CA ILE A 441 11.93 -28.08 25.16
C ILE A 441 12.35 -28.94 26.36
N VAL A 442 11.83 -30.16 26.46
CA VAL A 442 12.16 -31.15 27.50
C VAL A 442 12.74 -32.40 26.83
N ASP A 443 13.80 -32.97 27.40
CA ASP A 443 14.47 -34.15 26.84
C ASP A 443 13.56 -35.40 26.91
N GLY A 444 13.62 -36.25 25.88
CA GLY A 444 12.91 -37.54 25.78
C GLY A 444 13.56 -38.66 26.62
N ASP A 445 12.89 -39.82 26.78
CA ASP A 445 13.52 -41.03 27.33
C ASP A 445 13.97 -41.94 26.17
N ASP A 446 15.29 -42.17 26.06
CA ASP A 446 15.89 -43.13 25.14
C ASP A 446 15.93 -44.52 25.81
N ASP A 447 14.89 -45.33 25.67
CA ASP A 447 14.89 -46.76 26.03
C ASP A 447 14.39 -47.62 24.83
N GLU A 448 15.35 -47.91 23.93
CA GLU A 448 15.58 -49.07 23.03
C GLU A 448 14.44 -49.81 22.27
N GLU A 449 14.48 -49.77 20.93
CA GLU A 449 14.76 -50.94 20.05
C GLU A 449 15.14 -50.48 18.61
N GLU A 450 16.30 -50.95 18.11
CA GLU A 450 17.02 -50.49 16.90
C GLU A 450 16.23 -50.55 15.56
N ALA A 451 16.22 -49.42 14.82
CA ALA A 451 16.50 -49.36 13.38
C ALA A 451 16.77 -47.90 12.94
N ASP A 452 17.99 -47.68 12.46
CA ASP A 452 18.67 -46.43 12.08
C ASP A 452 17.85 -45.28 11.46
N ASP A 453 18.31 -44.08 11.84
CA ASP A 453 18.12 -42.71 11.30
C ASP A 453 16.95 -41.85 11.87
N GLU A 454 17.20 -41.44 13.12
CA GLU A 454 16.86 -40.25 13.92
C GLU A 454 16.05 -39.07 13.28
N GLU A 455 14.92 -38.74 13.91
CA GLU A 455 14.70 -37.44 14.58
C GLU A 455 13.54 -37.61 15.59
N GLU A 456 13.90 -37.80 16.86
CA GLU A 456 13.00 -38.06 17.99
C GLU A 456 12.30 -36.80 18.49
N GLY A 457 11.05 -36.99 18.90
CA GLY A 457 10.13 -35.93 19.30
C GLY A 457 10.46 -35.31 20.65
N SER A 458 10.71 -34.01 20.65
CA SER A 458 10.59 -33.17 21.84
C SER A 458 9.15 -32.67 21.98
N GLU A 459 8.62 -32.64 23.20
CA GLU A 459 7.33 -31.98 23.49
C GLU A 459 7.56 -30.46 23.50
N GLU A 460 7.14 -29.77 22.43
CA GLU A 460 7.24 -28.31 22.29
C GLU A 460 6.00 -27.60 22.84
N LEU A 461 6.21 -26.63 23.74
CA LEU A 461 5.15 -25.70 24.17
C LEU A 461 5.31 -24.34 23.50
N PHE A 462 4.28 -23.92 22.77
CA PHE A 462 4.17 -22.58 22.18
C PHE A 462 3.53 -21.60 23.17
N PHE A 463 4.27 -20.58 23.59
CA PHE A 463 3.71 -19.42 24.28
C PHE A 463 3.59 -18.26 23.30
N LYS A 464 2.36 -17.94 22.88
CA LYS A 464 2.01 -16.69 22.21
C LYS A 464 1.43 -15.73 23.24
N ASP A 465 2.24 -14.79 23.70
CA ASP A 465 1.71 -13.55 24.26
C ASP A 465 2.06 -12.41 23.29
N GLU A 466 1.06 -11.58 22.99
CA GLU A 466 1.22 -10.35 22.21
C GLU A 466 2.17 -9.40 22.97
N LEU A 467 3.29 -9.06 22.32
CA LEU A 467 4.22 -8.01 22.75
C LEU A 467 3.60 -6.62 22.56
#